data_AF-A0AAN1QFA7-F1
#
_entry.id   AF-A0AAN1QFA7-F1
#
_cell.length_a   1.000
_cell.length_b   1.000
_cell.length_c   1.000
_cell.angle_alpha   90.00
_cell.angle_beta   90.00
_cell.angle_gamma   90.00
#
_symmetry.space_group_name_H-M   'P 1'
#
loop_
_entity.id
_entity.type
_entity.pdbx_description
1 polymer ?
#
loop_
_entity_poly.entity_id
_entity_poly.type
_entity_poly.pdbx_seq_one_letter_code
_entity_poly.pdbx_strand_id
1 'polypeptide(L)'
;MIFDDDFLKILGAWQKGWKENQNTRLALAMKLRDATLNLPLKFKTVNQACYRKRFLHQGELFEIIMSNEKNEDLTSWTIFKQYAENFKGLLKPDAISAAIFEHTPTQDEVILNICELWKDKTFISAAEKYREAGGEHADAIFHFKASQGEVILNAPLKGSEIVALSGVSSPFDELCDQAEIPVSERDDYFKKLIDLQIYPETLKYTSKDGTQRVIKNTIEIMKLKIDKTKGK
;
A
#
# COMPACT_ATOMS: atom_id res chain seq x y z
N MET A 1 0.47 0.47 -33.69
CA MET A 1 0.06 -0.76 -32.96
C MET A 1 -0.29 -0.32 -31.55
N ILE A 2 -1.26 -0.92 -30.85
CA ILE A 2 -1.71 -0.43 -29.53
C ILE A 2 -0.59 -0.53 -28.47
N PHE A 3 0.32 -1.51 -28.61
CA PHE A 3 1.48 -1.73 -27.75
C PHE A 3 2.75 -1.61 -28.59
N ASP A 4 3.22 -0.39 -28.80
CA ASP A 4 4.49 -0.12 -29.47
C ASP A 4 5.67 -0.12 -28.49
N ASP A 5 6.88 0.00 -29.04
CA ASP A 5 8.12 0.01 -28.27
C ASP A 5 8.18 1.16 -27.27
N ASP A 6 7.59 2.32 -27.59
CA ASP A 6 7.52 3.47 -26.69
C ASP A 6 6.63 3.18 -25.47
N PHE A 7 5.44 2.60 -25.68
CA PHE A 7 4.59 2.13 -24.58
C PHE A 7 5.31 1.13 -23.68
N LEU A 8 5.97 0.13 -24.27
CA LEU A 8 6.68 -0.91 -23.53
C LEU A 8 7.88 -0.35 -22.75
N LYS A 9 8.64 0.57 -23.35
CA LYS A 9 9.70 1.32 -22.66
C LYS A 9 9.18 2.08 -21.45
N ILE A 10 8.06 2.78 -21.59
CA ILE A 10 7.45 3.57 -20.50
C ILE A 10 6.95 2.64 -19.38
N LEU A 11 6.27 1.55 -19.73
CA LEU A 11 5.80 0.54 -18.77
C LEU A 11 6.98 -0.10 -18.02
N GLY A 12 8.02 -0.52 -18.73
CA GLY A 12 9.23 -1.08 -18.13
C GLY A 12 9.94 -0.08 -17.21
N ALA A 13 10.02 1.19 -17.61
CA ALA A 13 10.60 2.25 -16.77
C ALA A 13 9.80 2.45 -15.47
N TRP A 14 8.47 2.43 -15.56
CA TRP A 14 7.59 2.50 -14.38
C TRP A 14 7.83 1.32 -13.43
N GLN A 15 7.81 0.09 -13.96
CA GLN A 15 7.97 -1.12 -13.16
C GLN A 15 9.38 -1.28 -12.58
N LYS A 16 10.41 -0.80 -13.29
CA LYS A 16 11.78 -0.74 -12.77
C LYS A 16 11.90 0.15 -11.52
N GLY A 17 10.99 1.12 -11.37
CA GLY A 17 10.92 2.02 -10.24
C GLY A 17 11.95 3.15 -10.30
N TRP A 18 11.85 4.06 -9.32
CA TRP A 18 12.56 5.35 -9.31
C TRP A 18 13.49 5.54 -8.11
N LYS A 19 13.82 4.46 -7.38
CA LYS A 19 14.71 4.50 -6.19
C LYS A 19 14.34 5.60 -5.19
N GLU A 20 13.04 5.81 -4.97
CA GLU A 20 12.49 6.84 -4.07
C GLU A 20 12.74 8.31 -4.50
N ASN A 21 13.30 8.56 -5.71
CA ASN A 21 13.39 9.89 -6.30
C ASN A 21 12.01 10.38 -6.83
N GLN A 22 11.46 11.41 -6.19
CA GLN A 22 10.12 11.91 -6.52
C GLN A 22 10.04 12.61 -7.88
N ASN A 23 11.08 13.32 -8.31
CA ASN A 23 11.08 13.99 -9.61
C ASN A 23 11.04 12.97 -10.75
N THR A 24 11.82 11.88 -10.61
CA THR A 24 11.80 10.76 -11.56
C THR A 24 10.42 10.09 -11.57
N ARG A 25 9.81 9.86 -10.39
CA ARG A 25 8.45 9.30 -10.31
C ARG A 25 7.43 10.14 -11.05
N LEU A 26 7.42 11.47 -10.83
CA LEU A 26 6.48 12.39 -11.47
C LEU A 26 6.65 12.40 -12.99
N ALA A 27 7.89 12.43 -13.48
CA ALA A 27 8.17 12.36 -14.91
C ALA A 27 7.69 11.03 -15.55
N LEU A 28 7.85 9.90 -14.85
CA LEU A 28 7.34 8.61 -15.31
C LEU A 28 5.81 8.57 -15.28
N ALA A 29 5.18 9.12 -14.24
CA ALA A 29 3.73 9.20 -14.11
C ALA A 29 3.10 9.97 -15.28
N MET A 30 3.68 11.10 -15.67
CA MET A 30 3.22 11.87 -16.83
C MET A 30 3.31 11.05 -18.12
N LYS A 31 4.46 10.46 -18.41
CA LYS A 31 4.66 9.63 -19.62
C LYS A 31 3.70 8.45 -19.68
N LEU A 32 3.47 7.80 -18.55
CA LEU A 32 2.56 6.66 -18.46
C LEU A 32 1.11 7.08 -18.67
N ARG A 33 0.69 8.21 -18.09
CA ARG A 33 -0.65 8.77 -18.32
C ARG A 33 -0.88 8.99 -19.81
N ASP A 34 0.06 9.62 -20.50
CA ASP A 34 -0.06 9.91 -21.92
C ASP A 34 -0.09 8.63 -22.77
N ALA A 35 0.80 7.68 -22.46
CA ALA A 35 0.89 6.40 -23.16
C ALA A 35 -0.34 5.50 -22.98
N THR A 36 -1.16 5.76 -21.95
CA THR A 36 -2.35 4.96 -21.62
C THR A 36 -3.67 5.62 -22.05
N LEU A 37 -3.65 6.85 -22.59
CA LEU A 37 -4.86 7.61 -22.95
C LEU A 37 -5.78 6.84 -23.90
N ASN A 38 -5.20 6.22 -24.93
CA ASN A 38 -5.94 5.55 -26.01
C ASN A 38 -6.07 4.04 -25.80
N LEU A 39 -5.71 3.52 -24.62
CA LEU A 39 -5.88 2.09 -24.35
C LEU A 39 -7.36 1.72 -24.25
N PRO A 40 -7.75 0.54 -24.78
CA PRO A 40 -9.09 0.01 -24.59
C PRO A 40 -9.51 -0.05 -23.11
N LEU A 41 -10.79 0.19 -22.86
CA LEU A 41 -11.36 0.29 -21.50
C LEU A 41 -11.05 -0.94 -20.63
N LYS A 42 -10.96 -2.14 -21.21
CA LYS A 42 -10.61 -3.37 -20.49
C LYS A 42 -9.28 -3.27 -19.73
N PHE A 43 -8.33 -2.46 -20.19
CA PHE A 43 -7.04 -2.23 -19.51
C PHE A 43 -7.11 -1.08 -18.49
N LYS A 44 -8.26 -0.43 -18.35
CA LYS A 44 -8.54 0.71 -17.47
C LYS A 44 -9.74 0.41 -16.57
N THR A 45 -9.89 -0.85 -16.18
CA THR A 45 -10.98 -1.30 -15.30
C THR A 45 -10.45 -2.34 -14.33
N VAL A 46 -10.92 -2.27 -13.08
CA VAL A 46 -10.72 -3.31 -12.06
C VAL A 46 -12.01 -3.42 -11.25
N ASN A 47 -12.46 -4.65 -11.02
CA ASN A 47 -13.78 -4.92 -10.41
C ASN A 47 -13.67 -5.33 -8.93
N GLN A 48 -12.56 -5.01 -8.29
CA GLN A 48 -12.27 -5.38 -6.90
C GLN A 48 -11.43 -4.31 -6.21
N ALA A 49 -11.37 -4.40 -4.88
CA ALA A 49 -10.52 -3.54 -4.08
C ALA A 49 -9.04 -3.70 -4.43
N CYS A 50 -8.34 -2.58 -4.37
CA CYS A 50 -6.90 -2.46 -4.53
C CYS A 50 -6.28 -2.09 -3.17
N TYR A 51 -5.07 -2.58 -2.95
CA TYR A 51 -4.35 -2.45 -1.69
C TYR A 51 -3.01 -1.75 -1.91
N ARG A 52 -2.62 -0.92 -0.95
CA ARG A 52 -1.32 -0.25 -0.99
C ARG A 52 -0.75 -0.09 0.41
N LYS A 53 0.55 -0.39 0.54
CA LYS A 53 1.32 -0.09 1.74
C LYS A 53 1.94 1.29 1.66
N ARG A 54 1.87 2.05 2.75
CA ARG A 54 2.75 3.20 3.00
C ARG A 54 3.40 3.06 4.36
N PHE A 55 4.70 3.31 4.41
CA PHE A 55 5.38 3.58 5.66
C PHE A 55 5.09 5.04 6.03
N LEU A 56 4.56 5.24 7.23
CA LEU A 56 4.17 6.54 7.75
C LEU A 56 5.23 7.07 8.69
N HIS A 57 5.68 8.29 8.44
CA HIS A 57 6.62 9.00 9.29
C HIS A 57 5.89 9.87 10.32
N GLN A 58 6.65 10.45 11.25
CA GLN A 58 6.10 11.32 12.29
C GLN A 58 5.28 12.46 11.69
N GLY A 59 4.04 12.63 12.16
CA GLY A 59 3.10 13.63 11.65
C GLY A 59 2.25 13.17 10.46
N GLU A 60 2.73 12.28 9.60
CA GLU A 60 2.00 11.88 8.38
C GLU A 60 0.71 11.11 8.68
N LEU A 61 0.74 10.23 9.67
CA LEU A 61 -0.47 9.49 10.10
C LEU A 61 -1.56 10.48 10.52
N PHE A 62 -1.19 11.54 11.24
CA PHE A 62 -2.12 12.57 11.65
C PHE A 62 -2.65 13.37 10.46
N GLU A 63 -1.77 13.81 9.56
CA GLU A 63 -2.18 14.53 8.35
C GLU A 63 -3.21 13.73 7.55
N ILE A 64 -2.92 12.47 7.24
CA ILE A 64 -3.79 11.61 6.42
C ILE A 64 -5.12 11.34 7.14
N ILE A 65 -5.11 11.11 8.45
CA ILE A 65 -6.34 10.86 9.22
C ILE A 65 -7.21 12.13 9.28
N MET A 66 -6.59 13.31 9.49
CA MET A 66 -7.33 14.55 9.69
C MET A 66 -7.82 15.19 8.39
N SER A 67 -7.00 15.18 7.33
CA SER A 67 -7.43 15.66 6.01
C SER A 67 -8.34 14.66 5.31
N ASN A 68 -8.27 13.39 5.71
CA ASN A 68 -8.86 12.24 5.04
C ASN A 68 -8.48 12.12 3.55
N GLU A 69 -7.41 12.79 3.13
CA GLU A 69 -6.99 12.86 1.74
C GLU A 69 -5.51 13.28 1.63
N LYS A 70 -4.70 12.46 0.95
CA LYS A 70 -3.33 12.78 0.55
C LYS A 70 -3.13 12.37 -0.89
N ASN A 71 -3.04 13.36 -1.77
CA ASN A 71 -2.80 13.14 -3.19
C ASN A 71 -1.32 12.83 -3.44
N GLU A 72 -1.06 11.71 -4.09
CA GLU A 72 0.29 11.26 -4.45
C GLU A 72 0.47 11.11 -5.96
N ASP A 73 -0.42 11.66 -6.79
CA ASP A 73 -0.44 11.44 -8.25
C ASP A 73 -0.57 9.93 -8.58
N LEU A 74 -0.04 9.49 -9.71
CA LEU A 74 -0.07 8.08 -10.10
C LEU A 74 0.73 7.23 -9.14
N THR A 75 0.12 6.13 -8.71
CA THR A 75 0.73 5.21 -7.76
C THR A 75 0.36 3.78 -8.07
N SER A 76 1.28 2.86 -7.76
CA SER A 76 1.04 1.42 -7.90
C SER A 76 0.29 0.89 -6.69
N TRP A 77 -0.78 0.15 -6.97
CA TRP A 77 -1.58 -0.63 -6.04
C TRP A 77 -1.56 -2.09 -6.46
N THR A 78 -1.98 -2.98 -5.58
CA THR A 78 -2.11 -4.41 -5.88
C THR A 78 -3.52 -4.89 -5.60
N ILE A 79 -4.04 -5.80 -6.42
CA ILE A 79 -5.30 -6.49 -6.13
C ILE A 79 -5.16 -7.56 -5.02
N PHE A 80 -3.95 -7.79 -4.50
CA PHE A 80 -3.64 -8.81 -3.50
C PHE A 80 -3.25 -8.17 -2.16
N LYS A 81 -4.14 -8.25 -1.16
CA LYS A 81 -3.88 -7.72 0.19
C LYS A 81 -2.59 -8.26 0.81
N GLN A 82 -2.38 -9.58 0.76
CA GLN A 82 -1.18 -10.21 1.31
C GLN A 82 0.11 -9.73 0.63
N TYR A 83 0.04 -9.43 -0.68
CA TYR A 83 1.18 -8.85 -1.39
C TYR A 83 1.48 -7.45 -0.83
N ALA A 84 0.46 -6.61 -0.65
CA ALA A 84 0.62 -5.30 -0.03
C ALA A 84 1.22 -5.43 1.38
N GLU A 85 0.76 -6.36 2.21
CA GLU A 85 1.27 -6.58 3.58
C GLU A 85 2.72 -7.06 3.63
N ASN A 86 3.17 -7.86 2.67
CA ASN A 86 4.54 -8.38 2.65
C ASN A 86 5.53 -7.45 1.94
N PHE A 87 5.06 -6.58 1.05
CA PHE A 87 5.91 -5.73 0.23
C PHE A 87 6.84 -4.83 1.07
N LYS A 88 8.16 -4.94 0.84
CA LYS A 88 9.21 -4.21 1.57
C LYS A 88 9.24 -4.47 3.10
N GLY A 89 8.66 -5.59 3.56
CA GLY A 89 8.65 -5.97 4.99
C GLY A 89 7.69 -5.13 5.85
N LEU A 90 7.64 -5.42 7.15
CA LEU A 90 6.71 -4.79 8.09
C LEU A 90 7.25 -3.50 8.71
N LEU A 91 8.57 -3.27 8.65
CA LEU A 91 9.25 -2.09 9.19
C LEU A 91 10.15 -1.47 8.12
N LYS A 92 10.36 -0.17 8.26
CA LYS A 92 11.36 0.61 7.55
C LYS A 92 12.05 1.52 8.56
N PRO A 93 13.38 1.74 8.47
CA PRO A 93 14.04 2.77 9.26
C PRO A 93 13.29 4.10 9.13
N ASP A 94 13.17 4.82 10.24
CA ASP A 94 12.52 6.13 10.36
C ASP A 94 10.98 6.14 10.20
N ALA A 95 10.34 5.00 9.93
CA ALA A 95 8.89 4.89 9.90
C ALA A 95 8.33 4.50 11.28
N ILE A 96 7.21 5.10 11.67
CA ILE A 96 6.50 4.78 12.92
C ILE A 96 5.63 3.54 12.74
N SER A 97 4.99 3.43 11.58
CA SER A 97 4.09 2.32 11.25
C SER A 97 3.97 2.17 9.75
N ALA A 98 3.69 0.96 9.28
CA ALA A 98 3.20 0.71 7.94
C ALA A 98 1.67 0.69 7.95
N ALA A 99 1.03 1.50 7.13
CA ALA A 99 -0.41 1.48 6.89
C ALA A 99 -0.73 0.71 5.61
N ILE A 100 -1.76 -0.14 5.66
CA ILE A 100 -2.40 -0.74 4.49
C ILE A 100 -3.69 0.02 4.21
N PHE A 101 -3.79 0.54 2.99
CA PHE A 101 -4.97 1.18 2.45
C PHE A 101 -5.74 0.17 1.60
N GLU A 102 -7.07 0.15 1.73
CA GLU A 102 -8.01 -0.61 0.90
C GLU A 102 -8.90 0.39 0.16
N HIS A 103 -8.75 0.43 -1.16
CA HIS A 103 -9.47 1.39 -2.01
C HIS A 103 -10.22 0.65 -3.11
N THR A 104 -11.48 1.00 -3.33
CA THR A 104 -12.28 0.51 -4.46
C THR A 104 -12.30 1.60 -5.52
N PRO A 105 -11.44 1.51 -6.56
CA PRO A 105 -11.31 2.57 -7.54
C PRO A 105 -12.55 2.67 -8.43
N THR A 106 -12.91 3.91 -8.73
CA THR A 106 -13.78 4.26 -9.84
C THR A 106 -13.07 4.02 -11.17
N GLN A 107 -13.83 3.96 -12.25
CA GLN A 107 -13.28 3.74 -13.59
C GLN A 107 -12.26 4.84 -13.98
N ASP A 108 -12.50 6.09 -13.59
CA ASP A 108 -11.65 7.24 -13.94
C ASP A 108 -10.34 7.26 -13.13
N GLU A 109 -10.31 6.59 -11.98
CA GLU A 109 -9.10 6.44 -11.17
C GLU A 109 -8.14 5.38 -11.76
N VAL A 110 -8.62 4.45 -12.58
CA VAL A 110 -7.78 3.38 -13.14
C VAL A 110 -7.05 3.86 -14.41
N ILE A 111 -5.74 4.08 -14.27
CA ILE A 111 -4.88 4.43 -15.40
C ILE A 111 -4.48 3.20 -16.19
N LEU A 112 -4.06 2.15 -15.48
CA LEU A 112 -3.63 0.91 -16.11
C LEU A 112 -3.81 -0.29 -15.18
N ASN A 113 -4.51 -1.31 -15.66
CA ASN A 113 -4.57 -2.63 -15.06
C ASN A 113 -3.58 -3.56 -15.76
N ILE A 114 -2.41 -3.76 -15.15
CA ILE A 114 -1.33 -4.56 -15.74
C ILE A 114 -1.73 -6.05 -15.82
N CYS A 115 -2.61 -6.50 -14.92
CA CYS A 115 -3.11 -7.88 -14.97
C CYS A 115 -3.88 -8.16 -16.26
N GLU A 116 -4.65 -7.19 -16.75
CA GLU A 116 -5.41 -7.34 -18.00
C GLU A 116 -4.49 -7.30 -19.23
N LEU A 117 -3.38 -6.55 -19.19
CA LEU A 117 -2.36 -6.60 -20.25
C LEU A 117 -1.84 -8.03 -20.45
N TRP A 118 -1.47 -8.72 -19.37
CA TRP A 118 -0.94 -10.09 -19.43
C TRP A 118 -1.99 -11.17 -19.74
N LYS A 119 -3.27 -10.82 -19.87
CA LYS A 119 -4.31 -11.70 -20.42
C LYS A 119 -4.48 -11.51 -21.93
N ASP A 120 -3.97 -10.43 -22.50
CA ASP A 120 -4.11 -10.08 -23.90
C ASP A 120 -2.97 -10.67 -24.76
N LYS A 121 -3.33 -11.49 -25.75
CA LYS A 121 -2.36 -12.13 -26.65
C LYS A 121 -1.54 -11.13 -27.48
N THR A 122 -2.13 -9.98 -27.82
CA THR A 122 -1.45 -8.94 -28.60
C THR A 122 -0.38 -8.27 -27.76
N PHE A 123 -0.68 -7.96 -26.50
CA PHE A 123 0.30 -7.43 -25.55
C PHE A 123 1.44 -8.42 -25.32
N ILE A 124 1.13 -9.69 -25.04
CA ILE A 124 2.16 -10.73 -24.83
C ILE A 124 3.10 -10.81 -26.03
N SER A 125 2.55 -10.88 -27.25
CA SER A 125 3.37 -10.95 -28.46
C SER A 125 4.22 -9.70 -28.70
N ALA A 126 3.68 -8.51 -28.41
CA ALA A 126 4.43 -7.26 -28.52
C ALA A 126 5.58 -7.20 -27.50
N ALA A 127 5.31 -7.56 -26.24
CA ALA A 127 6.31 -7.59 -25.18
C ALA A 127 7.44 -8.60 -25.48
N GLU A 128 7.11 -9.76 -26.03
CA GLU A 128 8.12 -10.77 -26.43
C GLU A 128 9.02 -10.26 -27.54
N LYS A 129 8.46 -9.67 -28.60
CA LYS A 129 9.24 -9.07 -29.69
C LYS A 129 10.14 -7.94 -29.20
N TYR A 130 9.59 -7.06 -28.34
CA TYR A 130 10.35 -5.97 -27.74
C TYR A 130 11.54 -6.49 -26.92
N ARG A 131 11.34 -7.55 -26.13
CA ARG A 131 12.41 -8.20 -25.39
C ARG A 131 13.45 -8.84 -26.30
N GLU A 132 13.03 -9.56 -27.33
CA GLU A 132 13.94 -10.20 -28.31
C GLU A 132 14.79 -9.18 -29.08
N ALA A 133 14.23 -7.99 -29.33
CA ALA A 133 14.93 -6.88 -29.94
C ALA A 133 15.88 -6.14 -28.96
N GLY A 134 15.99 -6.56 -27.70
CA GLY A 134 16.84 -5.90 -26.70
C GLY A 134 16.26 -4.59 -26.17
N GLY A 135 14.92 -4.47 -26.16
CA GLY A 135 14.20 -3.29 -25.72
C GLY A 135 14.60 -2.82 -24.31
N GLU A 136 14.70 -1.50 -24.15
CA GLU A 136 15.06 -0.87 -22.89
C GLU A 136 14.04 -1.22 -21.78
N HIS A 137 14.53 -1.65 -20.62
CA HIS A 137 13.72 -2.06 -19.47
C HIS A 137 12.80 -3.28 -19.70
N ALA A 138 13.02 -4.05 -20.77
CA ALA A 138 12.25 -5.27 -21.00
C ALA A 138 12.39 -6.29 -19.84
N ASP A 139 13.52 -6.30 -19.16
CA ASP A 139 13.76 -7.12 -17.96
C ASP A 139 12.72 -6.86 -16.86
N ALA A 140 12.40 -5.59 -16.59
CA ALA A 140 11.43 -5.20 -15.58
C ALA A 140 10.01 -5.69 -15.92
N ILE A 141 9.61 -5.57 -17.19
CA ILE A 141 8.29 -6.03 -17.69
C ILE A 141 8.11 -7.52 -17.41
N PHE A 142 9.13 -8.31 -17.72
CA PHE A 142 9.08 -9.77 -17.58
C PHE A 142 9.38 -10.28 -16.18
N HIS A 143 9.99 -9.47 -15.31
CA HIS A 143 10.23 -9.85 -13.92
C HIS A 143 8.93 -9.83 -13.09
N PHE A 144 8.12 -8.78 -13.22
CA PHE A 144 6.93 -8.60 -12.39
C PHE A 144 5.67 -9.24 -12.99
N LYS A 145 5.49 -9.13 -14.31
CA LYS A 145 4.31 -9.62 -15.05
C LYS A 145 2.99 -9.25 -14.34
N ALA A 146 2.09 -10.22 -14.15
CA ALA A 146 0.85 -10.10 -13.37
C ALA A 146 0.97 -10.65 -11.94
N SER A 147 2.15 -11.14 -11.53
CA SER A 147 2.32 -11.87 -10.25
C SER A 147 2.03 -10.99 -9.02
N GLN A 148 2.28 -9.70 -9.14
CA GLN A 148 2.03 -8.72 -8.08
C GLN A 148 0.60 -8.18 -8.07
N GLY A 149 -0.23 -8.52 -9.06
CA GLY A 149 -1.57 -7.97 -9.14
C GLY A 149 -1.59 -6.45 -9.39
N GLU A 150 -0.58 -5.90 -10.05
CA GLU A 150 -0.36 -4.45 -10.12
C GLU A 150 -1.46 -3.72 -10.91
N VAL A 151 -1.98 -2.65 -10.31
CA VAL A 151 -2.90 -1.69 -10.92
C VAL A 151 -2.40 -0.29 -10.60
N ILE A 152 -2.32 0.56 -11.61
CA ILE A 152 -1.84 1.93 -11.48
C ILE A 152 -3.05 2.84 -11.38
N LEU A 153 -3.16 3.53 -10.24
CA LEU A 153 -4.28 4.39 -9.91
C LEU A 153 -3.86 5.85 -9.79
N ASN A 154 -4.77 6.72 -10.18
CA ASN A 154 -4.75 8.14 -9.86
C ASN A 154 -5.77 8.43 -8.75
N ALA A 155 -5.51 7.91 -7.56
CA ALA A 155 -6.39 8.03 -6.40
C ALA A 155 -5.62 8.58 -5.19
N PRO A 156 -6.22 9.49 -4.40
CA PRO A 156 -5.62 9.93 -3.16
C PRO A 156 -5.66 8.82 -2.12
N LEU A 157 -4.72 8.84 -1.16
CA LEU A 157 -4.82 8.02 0.04
C LEU A 157 -5.80 8.66 1.01
N LYS A 158 -6.78 7.90 1.50
CA LYS A 158 -7.75 8.39 2.50
C LYS A 158 -7.52 7.72 3.84
N GLY A 159 -7.56 8.49 4.93
CA GLY A 159 -7.46 7.96 6.29
C GLY A 159 -8.55 6.93 6.61
N SER A 160 -9.76 7.15 6.08
CA SER A 160 -10.90 6.22 6.20
C SER A 160 -10.69 4.86 5.53
N GLU A 161 -9.71 4.77 4.62
CA GLU A 161 -9.38 3.55 3.87
C GLU A 161 -8.26 2.74 4.53
N ILE A 162 -7.72 3.19 5.67
CA ILE A 162 -6.71 2.45 6.41
C ILE A 162 -7.36 1.22 7.07
N VAL A 163 -6.97 0.04 6.64
CA VAL A 163 -7.49 -1.25 7.12
C VAL A 163 -6.53 -2.00 8.04
N ALA A 164 -5.25 -1.67 8.02
CA ALA A 164 -4.24 -2.25 8.90
C ALA A 164 -3.12 -1.25 9.20
N LEU A 165 -2.62 -1.28 10.43
CA LEU A 165 -1.39 -0.60 10.85
C LEU A 165 -0.42 -1.64 11.39
N SER A 166 0.85 -1.55 11.04
CA SER A 166 1.88 -2.38 11.67
C SER A 166 2.24 -1.78 13.02
N GLY A 167 2.44 -2.64 14.00
CA GLY A 167 2.90 -2.24 15.31
C GLY A 167 3.42 -3.44 16.07
N VAL A 168 4.25 -3.15 17.07
CA VAL A 168 4.54 -4.12 18.13
C VAL A 168 3.38 -4.00 19.10
N SER A 169 2.78 -5.12 19.51
CA SER A 169 1.84 -5.05 20.65
C SER A 169 2.59 -4.54 21.88
N SER A 170 1.90 -3.88 22.81
CA SER A 170 2.50 -3.55 24.10
C SER A 170 3.18 -4.77 24.73
N PRO A 171 4.27 -4.57 25.50
CA PRO A 171 4.89 -5.62 26.28
C PRO A 171 3.86 -6.45 27.05
N PHE A 172 4.10 -7.75 27.18
CA PHE A 172 3.13 -8.64 27.83
C PHE A 172 2.76 -8.18 29.24
N ASP A 173 3.75 -7.69 30.00
CA ASP A 173 3.53 -7.16 31.34
C ASP A 173 2.63 -5.92 31.37
N GLU A 174 2.77 -5.01 30.41
CA GLU A 174 1.89 -3.84 30.31
C GLU A 174 0.45 -4.25 29.96
N LEU A 175 0.28 -5.27 29.11
CA LEU A 175 -1.04 -5.82 28.80
C LEU A 175 -1.67 -6.46 30.05
N CYS A 176 -0.87 -7.15 30.87
CA CYS A 176 -1.32 -7.71 32.13
C CYS A 176 -1.68 -6.62 33.14
N ASP A 177 -0.90 -5.54 33.23
CA ASP A 177 -1.20 -4.40 34.09
C ASP A 177 -2.53 -3.74 33.69
N GLN A 178 -2.74 -3.51 32.38
CA GLN A 178 -3.99 -2.92 31.86
C GLN A 178 -5.21 -3.80 32.07
N ALA A 179 -5.03 -5.12 32.04
CA ALA A 179 -6.08 -6.10 32.30
C ALA A 179 -6.22 -6.44 33.79
N GLU A 180 -5.49 -5.75 34.68
CA GLU A 180 -5.47 -5.98 36.12
C GLU A 180 -5.13 -7.44 36.51
N ILE A 181 -4.30 -8.11 35.69
CA ILE A 181 -3.87 -9.49 35.91
C ILE A 181 -2.77 -9.53 36.97
N PRO A 182 -2.97 -10.24 38.10
CA PRO A 182 -1.96 -10.38 39.14
C PRO A 182 -0.69 -11.03 38.60
N VAL A 183 0.48 -10.59 39.09
CA VAL A 183 1.79 -11.13 38.69
C VAL A 183 1.86 -12.66 38.85
N SER A 184 1.22 -13.20 39.88
CA SER A 184 1.15 -14.64 40.14
C SER A 184 0.41 -15.46 39.07
N GLU A 185 -0.41 -14.83 38.24
CA GLU A 185 -1.22 -15.50 37.20
C GLU A 185 -0.64 -15.34 35.79
N ARG A 186 0.34 -14.43 35.61
CA ARG A 186 0.84 -14.03 34.28
C ARG A 186 1.47 -15.18 33.51
N ASP A 187 2.21 -16.07 34.17
CA ASP A 187 2.85 -17.23 33.53
C ASP A 187 1.81 -18.16 32.87
N ASP A 188 0.66 -18.34 33.52
CA ASP A 188 -0.41 -19.19 33.00
C ASP A 188 -1.12 -18.53 31.81
N TYR A 189 -1.31 -17.21 31.84
CA TYR A 189 -1.81 -16.46 30.70
C TYR A 189 -0.82 -16.48 29.53
N PHE A 190 0.47 -16.34 29.79
CA PHE A 190 1.49 -16.39 28.74
C PHE A 190 1.50 -17.75 28.04
N LYS A 191 1.50 -18.86 28.80
CA LYS A 191 1.40 -20.22 28.23
C LYS A 191 0.16 -20.40 27.36
N LYS A 192 -1.02 -19.95 27.82
CA LYS A 192 -2.26 -20.01 27.04
C LYS A 192 -2.15 -19.22 25.73
N LEU A 193 -1.49 -18.05 25.74
CA LEU A 193 -1.28 -17.27 24.52
C LEU A 193 -0.39 -18.03 23.53
N ILE A 194 0.70 -18.66 24.01
CA ILE A 194 1.57 -19.49 23.17
C ILE A 194 0.83 -20.70 22.60
N ASP A 195 0.02 -21.39 23.39
CA ASP A 195 -0.80 -22.52 22.93
C ASP A 195 -1.80 -22.10 21.84
N LEU A 196 -2.26 -20.84 21.89
CA LEU A 196 -3.10 -20.22 20.87
C LEU A 196 -2.32 -19.63 19.68
N GLN A 197 -0.99 -19.79 19.65
CA GLN A 197 -0.08 -19.17 18.68
C GLN A 197 -0.17 -17.65 18.64
N ILE A 198 -0.52 -17.04 19.78
CA ILE A 198 -0.54 -15.60 19.98
C ILE A 198 0.76 -15.24 20.70
N TYR A 199 1.66 -14.58 19.97
CA TYR A 199 2.94 -14.16 20.52
C TYR A 199 2.87 -12.66 20.84
N PRO A 200 2.85 -12.25 22.12
CA PRO A 200 3.05 -10.86 22.49
C PRO A 200 4.37 -10.33 21.92
N GLU A 201 4.44 -9.02 21.73
CA GLU A 201 5.63 -8.30 21.25
C GLU A 201 6.09 -8.70 19.84
N THR A 202 5.29 -9.53 19.14
CA THR A 202 5.52 -9.78 17.73
C THR A 202 4.95 -8.64 16.89
N LEU A 203 5.78 -8.21 15.95
CA LEU A 203 5.39 -7.26 14.95
C LEU A 203 4.35 -7.88 14.02
N LYS A 204 3.16 -7.29 13.99
CA LYS A 204 2.06 -7.74 13.13
C LYS A 204 1.22 -6.56 12.67
N TYR A 205 0.41 -6.81 11.65
CA TYR A 205 -0.67 -5.91 11.29
C TYR A 205 -1.82 -6.05 12.28
N THR A 206 -2.43 -4.92 12.64
CA THR A 206 -3.69 -4.88 13.38
C THR A 206 -4.83 -5.43 12.53
N SER A 207 -5.87 -5.97 13.18
CA SER A 207 -7.14 -6.25 12.52
C SER A 207 -7.81 -4.95 12.06
N LYS A 208 -8.79 -5.02 11.15
CA LYS A 208 -9.57 -3.85 10.70
C LYS A 208 -10.18 -3.10 11.88
N ASP A 209 -10.80 -3.83 12.82
CA ASP A 209 -11.38 -3.23 14.03
C ASP A 209 -10.32 -2.62 14.95
N GLY A 210 -9.17 -3.29 15.11
CA GLY A 210 -8.04 -2.75 15.87
C GLY A 210 -7.53 -1.44 15.28
N THR A 211 -7.40 -1.38 13.96
CA THR A 211 -7.02 -0.17 13.21
C THR A 211 -7.99 0.97 13.43
N GLN A 212 -9.30 0.69 13.34
CA GLN A 212 -10.33 1.72 13.55
C GLN A 212 -10.31 2.26 14.98
N ARG A 213 -10.05 1.41 15.98
CA ARG A 213 -9.85 1.87 17.37
C ARG A 213 -8.62 2.77 17.50
N VAL A 214 -7.48 2.40 16.90
CA VAL A 214 -6.26 3.22 16.92
C VAL A 214 -6.50 4.59 16.28
N ILE A 215 -7.17 4.62 15.12
CA ILE A 215 -7.51 5.87 14.42
C ILE A 215 -8.41 6.74 15.29
N LYS A 216 -9.49 6.17 15.84
CA LYS A 216 -10.42 6.90 16.72
C LYS A 216 -9.72 7.48 17.95
N ASN A 217 -8.91 6.68 18.64
CA ASN A 217 -8.15 7.12 19.81
C ASN A 217 -7.17 8.24 19.46
N THR A 218 -6.50 8.14 18.30
CA THR A 218 -5.58 9.18 17.81
C THR A 218 -6.31 10.50 17.58
N ILE A 219 -7.50 10.46 16.96
CA ILE A 219 -8.34 11.66 16.74
C ILE A 219 -8.75 12.28 18.08
N GLU A 220 -9.20 11.47 19.05
CA GLU A 220 -9.65 11.95 20.36
C GLU A 220 -8.51 12.59 21.16
N ILE A 221 -7.34 11.94 21.24
CA ILE A 221 -6.15 12.50 21.90
C ILE A 221 -5.76 13.85 21.30
N MET A 222 -5.86 13.99 19.98
CA MET A 222 -5.50 15.25 19.31
C MET A 222 -6.52 16.35 19.53
N LYS A 223 -7.83 16.04 19.51
CA LYS A 223 -8.87 17.01 19.89
C LYS A 223 -8.62 17.55 21.31
N LEU A 224 -8.32 16.67 22.26
CA LEU A 224 -7.98 17.07 23.63
C LEU A 224 -6.72 17.96 23.69
N LYS A 225 -5.70 17.68 22.90
CA LYS A 225 -4.49 18.53 22.82
C LYS A 225 -4.80 19.90 22.23
N ILE A 226 -5.59 19.97 21.16
CA ILE A 226 -6.03 21.22 20.52
C ILE A 226 -6.85 22.06 21.49
N ASP A 227 -7.79 21.44 22.20
CA ASP A 227 -8.64 22.15 23.17
C ASP A 227 -7.81 22.70 24.33
N LYS A 228 -6.81 21.94 24.81
CA LYS A 228 -5.83 22.42 25.80
C LYS A 228 -5.00 23.61 25.30
N THR A 229 -4.70 23.69 24.01
CA THR A 229 -3.99 24.84 23.42
C THR A 229 -4.88 26.05 23.16
N LYS A 230 -6.20 25.86 23.01
CA LYS A 230 -7.18 26.95 22.87
C LYS A 230 -7.65 27.54 24.21
N GLY A 231 -7.53 26.77 25.30
CA GLY A 231 -7.87 27.18 26.67
C GLY A 231 -6.74 27.87 27.46
N LYS A 232 -5.69 28.34 26.77
CA LYS A 232 -4.67 29.26 27.26
C LYS A 232 -4.77 30.57 26.50
#